data_AF-A0A248LHU4-F1
#
_entry.id   AF-A0A248LHU4-F1
#
_cell.length_a   1.000
_cell.length_b   1.000
_cell.length_c   1.000
_cell.angle_alpha   90.00
_cell.angle_beta   90.00
_cell.angle_gamma   90.00
#
_symmetry.space_group_name_H-M   'P 1'
#
loop_
_entity.id
_entity.type
_entity.pdbx_description
1 polymer ?
#
loop_
_entity_poly.entity_id
_entity_poly.type
_entity_poly.pdbx_seq_one_letter_code
_entity_poly.pdbx_strand_id
1 'polypeptide(L)'
;MTPSPEQSPVPVPALSAAPQVSVVVIGRNEGERLVRCLASVMAADWHGISREVIYVDSCSRDDSLTQARHQGALALLLDDASPCAAKARNLGWHAARGDCILFLDGDTELDAGFVRLACTTLQAHADVCAVWGHRRESDPQQSWFTRVLDLDWVYPAGPSLYFGGDVLIRREALLASGGFDPQLKAGEEPELCARLRAAGWKIMHVDAPMTRHDLAIRSWRAYWLRAYRSGMAYAEVAERMRKLGDPLWQHEARRDFLHGWLFLAAGAAWLVSWFWWPWMAVGLTLAGGLLLARTAWRCRWKVPGQPGLCWLYAVHVHLQKIPSLFGQLHWRRHRQAGGSGLIDYKQSPSRSPRRVKSWLADGLTPLARLWQRWGLARWLRVWSVARLQAATGRQVAPSNVVLGPVEVHGSGNIRLGERALIYPGCYFETQGAGRIEIGDDVVLSRGVHIVAFDRVTLGAGCMVGEYSSLRDANHRSGPDGIRHSGHDSAPLDIGRNVWIGRGVAVLKGARLGDNCIVAANAVVNRPVAAGAIVGGLPARPLPRHPREES
;
A
#
# COMPACT_ATOMS: atom_id res chain seq x y z
N MET A 1 69.42 29.54 35.48
CA MET A 1 68.14 29.41 34.75
C MET A 1 68.22 30.30 33.53
N THR A 2 68.54 29.69 32.39
CA THR A 2 68.60 30.32 31.07
C THR A 2 67.17 30.59 30.55
N PRO A 3 66.88 31.77 29.98
CA PRO A 3 65.58 32.03 29.35
C PRO A 3 65.50 31.32 28.00
N SER A 4 64.37 30.67 27.73
CA SER A 4 64.06 30.03 26.44
C SER A 4 63.92 31.07 25.31
N PRO A 5 64.30 30.73 24.07
CA PRO A 5 64.25 31.67 22.96
C PRO A 5 62.83 31.88 22.45
N GLU A 6 62.51 33.15 22.15
CA GLU A 6 61.29 33.61 21.49
C GLU A 6 61.05 32.88 20.18
N GLN A 7 59.87 32.29 20.03
CA GLN A 7 59.38 31.78 18.76
C GLN A 7 58.93 32.96 17.90
N SER A 8 59.64 33.20 16.80
CA SER A 8 59.22 34.11 15.74
C SER A 8 57.80 33.79 15.27
N PRO A 9 56.94 34.79 15.06
CA PRO A 9 55.57 34.55 14.58
C PRO A 9 55.60 33.89 13.19
N VAL A 10 54.92 32.75 13.09
CA VAL A 10 54.60 32.09 11.83
C VAL A 10 53.89 33.11 10.92
N PRO A 11 54.28 33.26 9.64
CA PRO A 11 53.61 34.20 8.75
C PRO A 11 52.14 33.79 8.63
N VAL A 12 51.23 34.66 9.06
CA VAL A 12 49.81 34.55 8.73
C VAL A 12 49.72 34.65 7.20
N PRO A 13 49.21 33.64 6.48
CA PRO A 13 49.07 33.74 5.04
C PRO A 13 48.20 34.95 4.73
N ALA A 14 48.70 35.84 3.87
CA ALA A 14 47.96 36.99 3.39
C ALA A 14 46.56 36.52 2.96
N LEU A 15 45.50 37.12 3.52
CA LEU A 15 44.12 36.83 3.18
C LEU A 15 43.98 36.93 1.66
N SER A 16 43.84 35.80 0.97
CA SER A 16 43.56 35.78 -0.45
C SER A 16 42.33 36.63 -0.73
N ALA A 17 42.33 37.38 -1.84
CA ALA A 17 41.13 38.08 -2.30
C ALA A 17 39.91 37.14 -2.30
N ALA A 18 38.73 37.68 -1.95
CA ALA A 18 37.50 36.88 -1.91
C ALA A 18 37.25 36.23 -3.28
N PRO A 19 36.85 34.94 -3.31
CA PRO A 19 36.54 34.28 -4.58
C PRO A 19 35.30 34.92 -5.22
N GLN A 20 35.14 34.82 -6.53
CA GLN A 20 33.91 35.28 -7.19
C GLN A 20 32.73 34.35 -6.88
N VAL A 21 32.98 33.04 -6.77
CA VAL A 21 31.95 32.04 -6.49
C VAL A 21 32.36 31.13 -5.33
N SER A 22 31.48 30.99 -4.33
CA SER A 22 31.61 29.93 -3.33
C SER A 22 30.64 28.80 -3.65
N VAL A 23 31.16 27.58 -3.83
CA VAL A 23 30.34 26.39 -4.04
C VAL A 23 30.01 25.78 -2.68
N VAL A 24 28.73 25.72 -2.33
CA VAL A 24 28.22 25.13 -1.10
C VAL A 24 27.52 23.81 -1.43
N VAL A 25 28.21 22.71 -1.14
CA VAL A 25 27.69 21.35 -1.30
C VAL A 25 27.16 20.86 0.04
N ILE A 26 25.92 20.38 0.10
CA ILE A 26 25.34 19.76 1.30
C ILE A 26 25.18 18.25 1.11
N GLY A 27 25.32 17.45 2.17
CA GLY A 27 25.10 16.01 2.03
C GLY A 27 24.89 15.26 3.33
N ARG A 28 24.39 14.03 3.20
CA ARG A 28 24.31 13.05 4.28
C ARG A 28 24.36 11.62 3.74
N ASN A 29 25.40 10.87 4.10
CA ASN A 29 25.60 9.48 3.67
C ASN A 29 25.58 9.31 2.14
N GLU A 30 26.27 10.20 1.41
CA GLU A 30 26.25 10.18 -0.05
C GLU A 30 27.33 9.29 -0.67
N GLY A 31 28.34 8.88 0.10
CA GLY A 31 29.41 7.98 -0.35
C GLY A 31 30.03 8.42 -1.69
N GLU A 32 30.15 7.50 -2.64
CA GLU A 32 30.72 7.78 -3.97
C GLU A 32 30.01 8.90 -4.75
N ARG A 33 28.73 9.18 -4.47
CA ARG A 33 28.01 10.27 -5.14
C ARG A 33 28.62 11.63 -4.78
N LEU A 34 29.05 11.81 -3.52
CA LEU A 34 29.73 13.02 -3.08
C LEU A 34 31.06 13.20 -3.82
N VAL A 35 31.82 12.11 -3.99
CA VAL A 35 33.09 12.13 -4.72
C VAL A 35 32.87 12.58 -6.16
N ARG A 36 31.85 12.06 -6.84
CA ARG A 36 31.50 12.46 -8.21
C ARG A 36 31.02 13.91 -8.28
N CYS A 37 30.21 14.34 -7.31
CA CYS A 37 29.78 15.73 -7.17
C CYS A 37 30.98 16.68 -7.11
N LEU A 38 31.88 16.46 -6.14
CA LEU A 38 33.06 17.30 -5.96
C LEU A 38 34.00 17.23 -7.17
N ALA A 39 34.21 16.05 -7.77
CA ALA A 39 35.01 15.91 -8.98
C ALA A 39 34.42 16.71 -10.15
N SER A 40 33.10 16.72 -10.34
CA SER A 40 32.43 17.50 -11.38
C SER A 40 32.57 19.01 -11.15
N VAL A 41 32.49 19.45 -9.90
CA VAL A 41 32.79 20.84 -9.51
C VAL A 41 34.23 21.18 -9.86
N MET A 42 35.18 20.30 -9.54
CA MET A 42 36.60 20.52 -9.82
C MET A 42 36.89 20.60 -11.31
N ALA A 43 36.22 19.78 -12.12
CA ALA A 43 36.36 19.71 -13.58
C ALA A 43 35.55 20.76 -14.36
N ALA A 44 34.67 21.52 -13.71
CA ALA A 44 33.85 22.52 -14.38
C ALA A 44 34.69 23.64 -15.03
N ASP A 45 34.09 24.33 -16.00
CA ASP A 45 34.76 25.41 -16.70
C ASP A 45 34.75 26.72 -15.88
N TRP A 46 35.89 27.02 -15.25
CA TRP A 46 36.04 28.21 -14.42
C TRP A 46 36.61 29.43 -15.15
N HIS A 47 37.32 29.30 -16.27
CA HIS A 47 37.87 30.41 -17.10
C HIS A 47 38.18 31.74 -16.35
N GLY A 48 39.03 31.70 -15.33
CA GLY A 48 39.43 32.90 -14.56
C GLY A 48 38.48 33.32 -13.42
N ILE A 49 37.38 32.59 -13.23
CA ILE A 49 36.47 32.72 -12.08
C ILE A 49 37.13 32.07 -10.86
N SER A 50 37.53 32.90 -9.89
CA SER A 50 38.06 32.42 -8.62
C SER A 50 36.96 31.75 -7.80
N ARG A 51 37.31 30.65 -7.12
CA ARG A 51 36.34 29.85 -6.38
C ARG A 51 36.87 29.33 -5.06
N GLU A 52 35.95 28.98 -4.17
CA GLU A 52 36.18 28.08 -3.06
C GLU A 52 35.08 27.02 -3.01
N VAL A 53 35.37 25.87 -2.41
CA VAL A 53 34.41 24.77 -2.28
C VAL A 53 34.23 24.47 -0.80
N ILE A 54 32.97 24.45 -0.35
CA ILE A 54 32.57 24.21 1.03
C ILE A 54 31.62 23.02 1.01
N TYR A 55 31.93 22.00 1.81
CA TYR A 55 31.06 20.86 2.03
C TYR A 55 30.47 20.93 3.44
N VAL A 56 29.15 20.78 3.56
CA VAL A 56 28.46 20.73 4.85
C VAL A 56 27.83 19.36 5.06
N ASP A 57 28.37 18.65 6.04
CA ASP A 57 27.92 17.31 6.43
C ASP A 57 26.80 17.38 7.46
N SER A 58 25.67 16.71 7.19
CA SER A 58 24.52 16.62 8.11
C SER A 58 24.58 15.36 8.98
N CYS A 59 25.72 15.15 9.66
CA CYS A 59 26.04 13.98 10.48
C CYS A 59 25.96 12.66 9.71
N SER A 60 26.83 12.52 8.70
CA SER A 60 27.02 11.25 8.01
C SER A 60 27.67 10.20 8.91
N ARG A 61 27.44 8.93 8.56
CA ARG A 61 28.03 7.75 9.21
C ARG A 61 29.11 7.10 8.35
N ASP A 62 29.29 7.59 7.13
CA ASP A 62 30.37 7.22 6.22
C ASP A 62 31.54 8.20 6.36
N ASP A 63 32.52 8.10 5.46
CA ASP A 63 33.74 8.90 5.42
C ASP A 63 33.59 10.23 4.63
N SER A 64 32.36 10.74 4.47
CA SER A 64 32.05 11.93 3.65
C SER A 64 32.92 13.15 3.98
N LEU A 65 33.12 13.48 5.27
CA LEU A 65 33.96 14.60 5.69
C LEU A 65 35.42 14.43 5.26
N THR A 66 35.95 13.21 5.37
CA THR A 66 37.33 12.89 4.99
C THR A 66 37.49 12.98 3.47
N GLN A 67 36.54 12.42 2.71
CA GLN A 67 36.53 12.49 1.26
C GLN A 67 36.45 13.93 0.75
N ALA A 68 35.60 14.77 1.35
CA ALA A 68 35.48 16.18 0.99
C ALA A 68 36.79 16.95 1.20
N ARG A 69 37.48 16.73 2.33
CA ARG A 69 38.80 17.33 2.60
C ARG A 69 39.85 16.87 1.59
N HIS A 70 39.85 15.59 1.25
CA HIS A 70 40.79 15.04 0.26
C HIS A 70 40.59 15.66 -1.13
N GLN A 71 39.37 16.06 -1.48
CA GLN A 71 39.04 16.78 -2.71
C GLN A 71 39.29 18.30 -2.63
N GLY A 72 39.87 18.79 -1.53
CA GLY A 72 40.22 20.21 -1.35
C GLY A 72 39.06 21.11 -0.92
N ALA A 73 37.92 20.54 -0.49
CA ALA A 73 36.81 21.32 0.06
C ALA A 73 37.02 21.65 1.55
N LEU A 74 36.56 22.83 1.97
CA LEU A 74 36.36 23.15 3.38
C LEU A 74 35.19 22.32 3.91
N ALA A 75 35.47 21.30 4.73
CA ALA A 75 34.46 20.41 5.28
C ALA A 75 33.99 20.88 6.67
N LEU A 76 32.70 21.21 6.76
CA LEU A 76 32.00 21.66 7.97
C LEU A 76 31.02 20.58 8.43
N LEU A 77 30.86 20.42 9.74
CA LEU A 77 29.87 19.54 10.34
C LEU A 77 28.69 20.38 10.85
N LEU A 78 27.48 20.03 10.42
CA LEU A 78 26.25 20.56 11.00
C LEU A 78 25.93 19.77 12.27
N ASP A 79 26.43 20.25 13.40
CA ASP A 79 26.15 19.70 14.72
C ASP A 79 24.79 20.20 15.24
N ASP A 80 23.71 19.56 14.80
CA ASP A 80 22.33 19.89 15.18
C ASP A 80 21.53 18.61 15.47
N ALA A 81 20.74 18.63 16.55
CA ALA A 81 19.91 17.49 16.96
C ALA A 81 18.80 17.14 15.94
N SER A 82 18.40 18.08 15.10
CA SER A 82 17.42 17.92 14.02
C SER A 82 17.93 18.61 12.75
N PRO A 83 18.93 17.99 12.06
CA PRO A 83 19.52 18.57 10.87
C PRO A 83 18.51 18.60 9.71
N CYS A 84 18.61 19.62 8.87
CA CYS A 84 17.84 19.75 7.62
C CYS A 84 18.67 20.49 6.57
N ALA A 85 18.25 20.39 5.31
CA ALA A 85 18.94 21.00 4.18
C ALA A 85 19.05 22.53 4.31
N ALA A 86 18.00 23.22 4.79
CA ALA A 86 18.04 24.66 5.06
C ALA A 86 19.18 25.06 6.01
N LYS A 87 19.33 24.34 7.13
CA LYS A 87 20.41 24.58 8.10
C LYS A 87 21.79 24.31 7.50
N ALA A 88 21.94 23.24 6.73
CA ALA A 88 23.20 22.90 6.08
C ALA A 88 23.61 23.97 5.05
N ARG A 89 22.67 24.40 4.18
CA ARG A 89 22.90 25.48 3.22
C ARG A 89 23.27 26.77 3.94
N ASN A 90 22.57 27.09 5.03
CA ASN A 90 22.88 28.25 5.86
C ASN A 90 24.30 28.20 6.41
N LEU A 91 24.69 27.11 7.07
CA LEU A 91 26.05 26.98 7.60
C LEU A 91 27.11 27.18 6.51
N GLY A 92 26.88 26.62 5.32
CA GLY A 92 27.79 26.74 4.19
C GLY A 92 27.89 28.17 3.64
N TRP A 93 26.77 28.86 3.38
CA TRP A 93 26.84 30.20 2.78
C TRP A 93 27.28 31.29 3.77
N HIS A 94 27.07 31.09 5.07
CA HIS A 94 27.64 31.98 6.09
C HIS A 94 29.17 31.85 6.16
N ALA A 95 29.72 30.65 5.95
CA ALA A 95 31.16 30.42 5.86
C ALA A 95 31.75 30.88 4.51
N ALA A 96 30.92 30.95 3.47
CA ALA A 96 31.32 31.41 2.15
C ALA A 96 31.70 32.89 2.12
N ARG A 97 32.69 33.22 1.28
CA ARG A 97 33.23 34.56 1.09
C ARG A 97 32.90 35.15 -0.28
N GLY A 98 32.42 34.35 -1.23
CA GLY A 98 32.23 34.79 -2.61
C GLY A 98 30.97 35.60 -2.86
N ASP A 99 31.05 36.43 -3.90
CA ASP A 99 29.97 37.34 -4.31
C ASP A 99 28.73 36.60 -4.80
N CYS A 100 28.93 35.40 -5.35
CA CYS A 100 27.87 34.47 -5.72
C CYS A 100 28.06 33.13 -4.99
N ILE A 101 26.94 32.51 -4.62
CA ILE A 101 26.90 31.22 -3.91
C ILE A 101 26.23 30.21 -4.83
N LEU A 102 26.98 29.16 -5.21
CA LEU A 102 26.45 28.02 -5.95
C LEU A 102 26.07 26.93 -4.96
N PHE A 103 24.78 26.69 -4.75
CA PHE A 103 24.31 25.55 -3.97
C PHE A 103 24.28 24.30 -4.84
N LEU A 104 24.68 23.16 -4.28
CA LEU A 104 24.57 21.84 -4.88
C LEU A 104 24.20 20.79 -3.82
N ASP A 105 23.34 19.85 -4.21
CA ASP A 105 23.12 18.63 -3.44
C ASP A 105 24.27 17.64 -3.69
N GLY A 106 24.79 17.00 -2.65
CA GLY A 106 25.95 16.10 -2.71
C GLY A 106 25.73 14.81 -3.53
N ASP A 107 24.54 14.60 -4.05
CA ASP A 107 24.20 13.55 -5.02
C ASP A 107 23.95 14.05 -6.44
N THR A 108 24.45 15.25 -6.77
CA THR A 108 24.40 15.84 -8.11
C THR A 108 25.77 15.97 -8.76
N GLU A 109 25.82 15.97 -10.08
CA GLU A 109 27.02 16.27 -10.87
C GLU A 109 26.80 17.55 -11.68
N LEU A 110 27.72 18.52 -11.54
CA LEU A 110 27.66 19.83 -12.19
C LEU A 110 28.09 19.73 -13.66
N ASP A 111 27.33 20.37 -14.55
CA ASP A 111 27.71 20.53 -15.94
C ASP A 111 28.85 21.54 -16.10
N ALA A 112 29.83 21.20 -16.93
CA ALA A 112 31.07 21.98 -17.04
C ALA A 112 30.81 23.42 -17.50
N GLY A 113 29.84 23.66 -18.39
CA GLY A 113 29.61 25.00 -18.95
C GLY A 113 28.73 25.91 -18.08
N PHE A 114 28.07 25.37 -17.06
CA PHE A 114 26.99 26.07 -16.37
C PHE A 114 27.44 27.32 -15.61
N VAL A 115 28.51 27.21 -14.81
CA VAL A 115 28.92 28.27 -13.86
C VAL A 115 29.23 29.57 -14.59
N ARG A 116 30.00 29.47 -15.69
CA ARG A 116 30.34 30.61 -16.53
C ARG A 116 29.10 31.27 -17.12
N LEU A 117 28.17 30.48 -17.67
CA LEU A 117 26.93 31.01 -18.24
C LEU A 117 26.07 31.71 -17.16
N ALA A 118 25.96 31.11 -15.98
CA ALA A 118 25.17 31.64 -14.89
C ALA A 118 25.75 32.96 -14.35
N CYS A 119 27.08 33.03 -14.20
CA CYS A 119 27.77 34.27 -13.81
C CYS A 119 27.56 35.39 -14.84
N THR A 120 27.74 35.10 -16.13
CA THR A 120 27.49 36.07 -17.21
C THR A 120 26.05 36.57 -17.21
N THR A 121 25.09 35.67 -16.94
CA THR A 121 23.66 36.00 -16.88
C THR A 121 23.36 36.92 -15.69
N LEU A 122 23.93 36.65 -14.51
CA LEU A 122 23.82 37.55 -13.37
C LEU A 122 24.42 38.92 -13.71
N GLN A 123 25.64 38.96 -14.25
CA GLN A 123 26.31 40.22 -14.60
C GLN A 123 25.51 41.06 -15.62
N ALA A 124 24.87 40.42 -16.60
CA ALA A 124 24.05 41.09 -17.61
C ALA A 124 22.70 41.61 -17.05
N HIS A 125 22.21 41.04 -15.94
CA HIS A 125 20.89 41.33 -15.39
C HIS A 125 20.98 41.66 -13.89
N ALA A 126 21.08 42.95 -13.58
CA ALA A 126 21.19 43.44 -12.20
C ALA A 126 19.93 43.17 -11.36
N ASP A 127 18.78 42.92 -11.96
CA ASP A 127 17.51 42.59 -11.29
C ASP A 127 17.30 41.07 -11.08
N VAL A 128 18.20 40.23 -11.61
CA VAL A 128 18.18 38.78 -11.43
C VAL A 128 19.09 38.40 -10.28
N CYS A 129 18.53 37.76 -9.24
CA CYS A 129 19.28 37.31 -8.07
C CYS A 129 19.75 35.87 -8.13
N ALA A 130 19.09 35.03 -8.92
CA ALA A 130 19.33 33.59 -8.93
C ALA A 130 19.21 33.03 -10.34
N VAL A 131 20.16 32.18 -10.71
CA VAL A 131 20.22 31.50 -12.02
C VAL A 131 20.36 29.99 -11.78
N TRP A 132 19.52 29.22 -12.46
CA TRP A 132 19.58 27.76 -12.50
C TRP A 132 19.31 27.29 -13.93
N GLY A 133 19.73 26.07 -14.28
CA GLY A 133 19.52 25.48 -15.61
C GLY A 133 18.86 24.10 -15.54
N HIS A 134 18.94 23.36 -16.63
CA HIS A 134 18.29 22.05 -16.75
C HIS A 134 18.94 21.02 -15.83
N ARG A 135 18.15 20.48 -14.91
CA ARG A 135 18.50 19.26 -14.17
C ARG A 135 17.95 18.03 -14.88
N ARG A 136 18.79 17.00 -15.07
CA ARG A 136 18.39 15.74 -15.72
C ARG A 136 18.77 14.53 -14.90
N GLU A 137 18.09 13.42 -15.11
CA GLU A 137 18.48 12.14 -14.55
C GLU A 137 19.81 11.67 -15.16
N SER A 138 20.69 11.16 -14.30
CA SER A 138 22.03 10.66 -14.66
C SER A 138 21.99 9.47 -15.62
N ASP A 139 21.11 8.52 -15.35
CA ASP A 139 20.80 7.39 -16.23
C ASP A 139 19.28 7.23 -16.37
N PRO A 140 18.64 7.95 -17.31
CA PRO A 140 17.21 7.85 -17.48
C PRO A 140 16.78 6.45 -17.90
N GLN A 141 17.64 5.70 -18.61
CA GLN A 141 17.31 4.41 -19.23
C GLN A 141 17.31 3.24 -18.23
N GLN A 142 17.85 3.42 -17.02
CA GLN A 142 17.93 2.36 -16.00
C GLN A 142 16.57 1.71 -15.64
N SER A 143 15.47 2.45 -15.77
CA SER A 143 14.13 1.93 -15.54
C SER A 143 13.06 2.79 -16.24
N TRP A 144 11.86 2.25 -16.43
CA TRP A 144 10.76 3.07 -16.93
C TRP A 144 10.37 4.20 -15.97
N PHE A 145 10.60 4.04 -14.65
CA PHE A 145 10.35 5.08 -13.64
C PHE A 145 11.24 6.29 -13.87
N THR A 146 12.55 6.06 -14.00
CA THR A 146 13.55 7.11 -14.20
C THR A 146 13.35 7.83 -15.53
N ARG A 147 12.95 7.09 -16.60
CA ARG A 147 12.58 7.71 -17.88
C ARG A 147 11.45 8.73 -17.78
N VAL A 148 10.39 8.44 -17.02
CA VAL A 148 9.27 9.39 -16.86
C VAL A 148 9.57 10.48 -15.84
N LEU A 149 10.31 10.16 -14.78
CA LEU A 149 10.65 11.10 -13.72
C LEU A 149 11.68 12.14 -14.16
N ASP A 150 12.58 11.80 -15.09
CA ASP A 150 13.47 12.77 -15.75
C ASP A 150 12.67 13.93 -16.38
N LEU A 151 11.49 13.64 -16.91
CA LEU A 151 10.61 14.63 -17.53
C LEU A 151 9.91 15.55 -16.53
N ASP A 152 9.84 15.18 -15.25
CA ASP A 152 9.37 16.10 -14.20
C ASP A 152 10.32 17.28 -14.00
N TRP A 153 11.60 17.14 -14.39
CA TRP A 153 12.60 18.20 -14.30
C TRP A 153 12.76 19.04 -15.56
N VAL A 154 11.97 18.76 -16.61
CA VAL A 154 11.95 19.58 -17.82
C VAL A 154 10.98 20.75 -17.63
N TYR A 155 11.56 21.95 -17.50
CA TYR A 155 10.86 23.23 -17.35
C TYR A 155 11.13 24.15 -18.54
N PRO A 156 10.22 25.07 -18.89
CA PRO A 156 10.50 26.10 -19.88
C PRO A 156 11.60 27.05 -19.37
N ALA A 157 12.49 27.48 -20.25
CA ALA A 157 13.48 28.52 -19.94
C ALA A 157 12.82 29.91 -19.82
N GLY A 158 13.49 30.82 -19.11
CA GLY A 158 13.06 32.18 -18.85
C GLY A 158 12.80 32.48 -17.37
N PRO A 159 12.05 33.55 -17.06
CA PRO A 159 11.72 33.91 -15.68
C PRO A 159 11.01 32.76 -14.96
N SER A 160 11.52 32.40 -13.78
CA SER A 160 10.97 31.32 -12.96
C SER A 160 10.40 31.85 -11.64
N LEU A 161 9.41 31.13 -11.11
CA LEU A 161 8.87 31.39 -9.78
C LEU A 161 9.67 30.68 -8.68
N TYR A 162 10.53 29.74 -8.99
CA TYR A 162 11.33 29.05 -7.97
C TYR A 162 12.52 28.33 -8.61
N PHE A 163 13.45 27.90 -7.76
CA PHE A 163 14.53 26.98 -8.08
C PHE A 163 14.50 25.79 -7.11
N GLY A 164 15.27 24.74 -7.42
CA GLY A 164 15.46 23.59 -6.54
C GLY A 164 16.69 23.73 -5.64
N GLY A 165 17.22 22.61 -5.14
CA GLY A 165 18.41 22.61 -4.28
C GLY A 165 19.69 23.11 -4.94
N ASP A 166 19.76 23.01 -6.28
CA ASP A 166 20.91 23.43 -7.09
C ASP A 166 20.62 24.79 -7.77
N VAL A 167 21.43 25.81 -7.48
CA VAL A 167 21.23 27.17 -8.00
C VAL A 167 22.43 28.08 -7.70
N LEU A 168 22.75 29.01 -8.61
CA LEU A 168 23.68 30.12 -8.35
C LEU A 168 22.89 31.35 -7.87
N ILE A 169 23.16 31.84 -6.66
CA ILE A 169 22.48 32.98 -6.05
C ILE A 169 23.49 34.08 -5.71
N ARG A 170 23.13 35.34 -5.94
CA ARG A 170 23.90 36.48 -5.47
C ARG A 170 23.93 36.53 -3.94
N ARG A 171 25.10 36.79 -3.37
CA ARG A 171 25.27 36.96 -1.92
C ARG A 171 24.40 38.09 -1.37
N GLU A 172 24.28 39.19 -2.11
CA GLU A 172 23.44 40.34 -1.71
C GLU A 172 21.97 39.96 -1.47
N ALA A 173 21.44 39.04 -2.29
CA ALA A 173 20.06 38.58 -2.18
C ALA A 173 19.88 37.63 -0.97
N LEU A 174 20.89 36.80 -0.67
CA LEU A 174 20.91 35.98 0.55
C LEU A 174 20.99 36.85 1.81
N LEU A 175 21.82 37.89 1.81
CA LEU A 175 21.92 38.84 2.92
C LEU A 175 20.60 39.60 3.13
N ALA A 176 19.99 40.11 2.06
CA ALA A 176 18.73 40.86 2.14
C ALA A 176 17.55 39.98 2.62
N SER A 177 17.57 38.70 2.28
CA SER A 177 16.51 37.77 2.66
C SER A 177 16.75 37.10 4.03
N GLY A 178 18.02 36.99 4.47
CA GLY A 178 18.41 36.20 5.65
C GLY A 178 18.65 34.72 5.35
N GLY A 179 18.81 34.34 4.07
CA GLY A 179 19.03 32.95 3.66
C GLY A 179 17.79 32.06 3.78
N PHE A 180 18.00 30.75 3.94
CA PHE A 180 16.91 29.77 4.08
C PHE A 180 16.31 29.79 5.48
N ASP A 181 15.01 29.56 5.66
CA ASP A 181 14.42 29.43 7.01
C ASP A 181 14.85 28.09 7.66
N PRO A 182 15.66 28.10 8.74
CA PRO A 182 16.17 26.88 9.37
C PRO A 182 15.11 26.08 10.14
N GLN A 183 13.92 26.64 10.34
CA GLN A 183 12.79 25.93 10.97
C GLN A 183 12.07 25.01 9.97
N LEU A 184 12.37 25.14 8.66
CA LEU A 184 11.79 24.33 7.61
C LEU A 184 12.51 22.99 7.47
N LYS A 185 11.73 21.90 7.48
CA LYS A 185 12.21 20.55 7.16
C LYS A 185 12.02 20.19 5.68
N ALA A 186 11.14 20.92 5.00
CA ALA A 186 10.87 20.80 3.57
C ALA A 186 10.27 22.10 3.05
N GLY A 187 10.58 22.45 1.80
CA GLY A 187 10.03 23.63 1.13
C GLY A 187 10.77 24.93 1.43
N GLU A 188 12.01 24.82 1.87
CA GLU A 188 12.91 25.94 2.13
C GLU A 188 13.23 26.75 0.87
N GLU A 189 13.35 26.11 -0.30
CA GLU A 189 13.66 26.82 -1.55
C GLU A 189 12.45 27.62 -2.06
N PRO A 190 11.23 27.05 -2.17
CA PRO A 190 10.03 27.81 -2.51
C PRO A 190 9.78 29.02 -1.60
N GLU A 191 10.04 28.88 -0.29
CA GLU A 191 9.87 29.94 0.69
C GLU A 191 10.89 31.08 0.50
N LEU A 192 12.17 30.76 0.35
CA LEU A 192 13.20 31.74 0.02
C LEU A 192 12.87 32.46 -1.29
N CYS A 193 12.45 31.71 -2.32
CA CYS A 193 12.07 32.28 -3.60
C CYS A 193 10.93 33.31 -3.45
N ALA A 194 9.93 33.03 -2.61
CA ALA A 194 8.83 33.96 -2.34
C ALA A 194 9.32 35.27 -1.70
N ARG A 195 10.19 35.19 -0.69
CA ARG A 195 10.82 36.37 -0.07
C ARG A 195 11.66 37.16 -1.07
N LEU A 196 12.45 36.49 -1.90
CA LEU A 196 13.27 37.14 -2.93
C LEU A 196 12.40 37.92 -3.94
N ARG A 197 11.31 37.31 -4.42
CA ARG A 197 10.34 37.99 -5.31
C ARG A 197 9.63 39.15 -4.62
N ALA A 198 9.24 38.99 -3.36
CA ALA A 198 8.63 40.07 -2.58
C ALA A 198 9.57 41.27 -2.41
N ALA A 199 10.89 41.02 -2.39
CA ALA A 199 11.94 42.05 -2.41
C ALA A 199 12.24 42.61 -3.81
N GLY A 200 11.49 42.22 -4.85
CA GLY A 200 11.62 42.72 -6.23
C GLY A 200 12.62 41.95 -7.10
N TRP A 201 13.29 40.93 -6.57
CA TRP A 201 14.25 40.15 -7.34
C TRP A 201 13.58 39.20 -8.33
N LYS A 202 14.25 38.98 -9.47
CA LYS A 202 13.89 37.96 -10.46
C LYS A 202 14.75 36.71 -10.30
N ILE A 203 14.18 35.57 -10.70
CA ILE A 203 14.84 34.27 -10.76
C ILE A 203 14.81 33.83 -12.22
N MET A 204 15.94 33.35 -12.75
CA MET A 204 16.08 32.97 -14.15
C MET A 204 16.38 31.47 -14.29
N HIS A 205 15.62 30.79 -15.13
CA HIS A 205 15.92 29.45 -15.62
C HIS A 205 16.57 29.58 -17.01
N VAL A 206 17.87 29.29 -17.13
CA VAL A 206 18.59 29.38 -18.41
C VAL A 206 18.44 28.10 -19.22
N ASP A 207 18.41 28.22 -20.54
CA ASP A 207 18.31 27.09 -21.47
C ASP A 207 19.65 26.37 -21.66
N ALA A 208 20.20 25.83 -20.57
CA ALA A 208 21.49 25.16 -20.55
C ALA A 208 21.51 24.02 -19.51
N PRO A 209 22.27 22.94 -19.74
CA PRO A 209 22.47 21.91 -18.74
C PRO A 209 23.11 22.49 -17.47
N MET A 210 22.65 22.04 -16.30
CA MET A 210 23.16 22.48 -15.01
C MET A 210 23.61 21.31 -14.15
N THR A 211 22.71 20.39 -13.82
CA THR A 211 23.06 19.23 -12.98
C THR A 211 22.51 17.93 -13.53
N ARG A 212 23.24 16.84 -13.28
CA ARG A 212 22.74 15.47 -13.37
C ARG A 212 22.50 14.92 -11.96
N HIS A 213 21.40 14.21 -11.75
CA HIS A 213 21.04 13.63 -10.45
C HIS A 213 20.65 12.15 -10.61
N ASP A 214 21.10 11.28 -9.70
CA ASP A 214 20.67 9.87 -9.68
C ASP A 214 19.50 9.71 -8.70
N LEU A 215 18.28 9.55 -9.24
CA LEU A 215 17.10 9.31 -8.42
C LEU A 215 17.18 7.99 -7.62
N ALA A 216 17.94 7.01 -8.12
CA ALA A 216 18.02 5.64 -7.60
C ALA A 216 16.63 4.95 -7.45
N ILE A 217 15.65 5.34 -8.27
CA ILE A 217 14.28 4.79 -8.23
C ILE A 217 14.17 3.62 -9.20
N ARG A 218 14.37 2.40 -8.68
CA ARG A 218 14.33 1.16 -9.48
C ARG A 218 13.15 0.24 -9.18
N SER A 219 12.26 0.63 -8.25
CA SER A 219 11.14 -0.20 -7.82
C SER A 219 9.83 0.57 -7.76
N TRP A 220 8.73 -0.16 -7.96
CA TRP A 220 7.37 0.37 -7.82
C TRP A 220 7.13 0.99 -6.44
N ARG A 221 7.68 0.38 -5.38
CA ARG A 221 7.58 0.90 -4.01
C ARG A 221 8.28 2.25 -3.87
N ALA A 222 9.50 2.39 -4.38
CA ALA A 222 10.24 3.65 -4.32
C ALA A 222 9.52 4.76 -5.11
N TYR A 223 9.03 4.42 -6.30
CA TYR A 223 8.24 5.33 -7.14
C TYR A 223 6.96 5.81 -6.43
N TRP A 224 6.19 4.88 -5.86
CA TRP A 224 4.96 5.21 -5.12
C TRP A 224 5.25 6.07 -3.89
N LEU A 225 6.31 5.75 -3.16
CA LEU A 225 6.71 6.49 -1.97
C LEU A 225 7.20 7.90 -2.30
N ARG A 226 7.90 8.10 -3.44
CA ARG A 226 8.26 9.44 -3.94
C ARG A 226 6.99 10.27 -4.17
N ALA A 227 6.04 9.76 -4.96
CA ALA A 227 4.82 10.50 -5.26
C ALA A 227 4.00 10.81 -3.99
N TYR A 228 3.93 9.86 -3.05
CA TYR A 228 3.31 10.09 -1.75
C TYR A 228 3.97 11.25 -0.98
N ARG A 229 5.29 11.33 -0.98
CA ARG A 229 6.03 12.44 -0.34
C ARG A 229 5.88 13.75 -1.07
N SER A 230 5.89 13.73 -2.41
CA SER A 230 5.56 14.91 -3.21
C SER A 230 4.19 15.44 -2.82
N GLY A 231 3.19 14.56 -2.61
CA GLY A 231 1.89 14.95 -2.08
C GLY A 231 1.96 15.67 -0.73
N MET A 232 2.72 15.13 0.24
CA MET A 232 2.93 15.80 1.53
C MET A 232 3.59 17.17 1.35
N ALA A 233 4.66 17.24 0.56
CA ALA A 233 5.41 18.47 0.30
C ALA A 233 4.54 19.54 -0.37
N TYR A 234 3.77 19.18 -1.41
CA TYR A 234 2.84 20.11 -2.06
C TYR A 234 1.81 20.66 -1.07
N ALA A 235 1.21 19.82 -0.22
CA ALA A 235 0.23 20.31 0.76
C ALA A 235 0.86 21.21 1.83
N GLU A 236 2.04 20.84 2.33
CA GLU A 236 2.75 21.64 3.33
C GLU A 236 3.17 23.00 2.78
N VAL A 237 3.86 23.00 1.62
CA VAL A 237 4.37 24.21 1.00
C VAL A 237 3.24 25.11 0.53
N ALA A 238 2.19 24.57 -0.11
CA ALA A 238 1.05 25.37 -0.55
C ALA A 238 0.36 26.09 0.63
N GLU A 239 0.19 25.43 1.77
CA GLU A 239 -0.40 26.06 2.96
C GLU A 239 0.52 27.14 3.54
N ARG A 240 1.83 26.92 3.55
CA ARG A 240 2.81 27.91 4.01
C ARG A 240 2.85 29.13 3.09
N MET A 241 2.95 28.92 1.78
CA MET A 241 2.96 30.00 0.79
C MET A 241 1.67 30.83 0.87
N ARG A 242 0.52 30.17 1.08
CA ARG A 242 -0.75 30.85 1.35
C ARG A 242 -0.71 31.79 2.56
N LYS A 243 0.00 31.42 3.63
CA LYS A 243 0.18 32.29 4.82
C LYS A 243 1.11 33.47 4.55
N LEU A 244 2.07 33.30 3.64
CA LEU A 244 2.96 34.37 3.18
C LEU A 244 2.34 35.26 2.09
N GLY A 245 1.11 34.95 1.65
CA GLY A 245 0.44 35.68 0.56
C GLY A 245 0.91 35.27 -0.84
N ASP A 246 1.68 34.19 -0.98
CA ASP A 246 2.21 33.72 -2.26
C ASP A 246 1.35 32.57 -2.85
N PRO A 247 0.93 32.64 -4.13
CA PRO A 247 0.09 31.62 -4.76
C PRO A 247 0.82 30.32 -5.13
N LEU A 248 2.14 30.25 -4.96
CA LEU A 248 2.97 29.11 -5.38
C LEU A 248 2.42 27.78 -4.85
N TRP A 249 2.22 26.84 -5.78
CA TRP A 249 1.73 25.47 -5.55
C TRP A 249 0.33 25.32 -4.97
N GLN A 250 -0.42 26.41 -4.73
CA GLN A 250 -1.80 26.31 -4.28
C GLN A 250 -2.70 25.63 -5.31
N HIS A 251 -2.52 25.96 -6.59
CA HIS A 251 -3.26 25.33 -7.69
C HIS A 251 -2.88 23.86 -7.83
N GLU A 252 -1.59 23.54 -7.83
CA GLU A 252 -1.04 22.20 -7.96
C GLU A 252 -1.51 21.30 -6.82
N ALA A 253 -1.45 21.76 -5.57
CA ALA A 253 -1.92 21.01 -4.41
C ALA A 253 -3.42 20.71 -4.50
N ARG A 254 -4.25 21.71 -4.83
CA ARG A 254 -5.71 21.52 -5.01
C ARG A 254 -6.02 20.57 -6.17
N ARG A 255 -5.36 20.77 -7.32
CA ARG A 255 -5.51 19.92 -8.50
C ARG A 255 -5.16 18.48 -8.19
N ASP A 256 -4.03 18.24 -7.54
CA ASP A 256 -3.55 16.90 -7.23
C ASP A 256 -4.47 16.19 -6.22
N PHE A 257 -5.04 16.93 -5.26
CA PHE A 257 -6.04 16.43 -4.33
C PHE A 257 -7.34 16.02 -5.04
N LEU A 258 -7.89 16.91 -5.87
CA LEU A 258 -9.16 16.67 -6.57
C LEU A 258 -9.02 15.57 -7.61
N HIS A 259 -7.95 15.59 -8.41
CA HIS A 259 -7.69 14.55 -9.40
C HIS A 259 -7.43 13.20 -8.75
N GLY A 260 -6.75 13.14 -7.60
CA GLY A 260 -6.57 11.87 -6.89
C GLY A 260 -7.92 11.22 -6.52
N TRP A 261 -8.87 12.00 -6.01
CA TRP A 261 -10.23 11.51 -5.73
C TRP A 261 -10.98 11.13 -7.00
N LEU A 262 -10.88 11.96 -8.04
CA LEU A 262 -11.50 11.70 -9.34
C LEU A 262 -11.01 10.36 -9.91
N PHE A 263 -9.72 10.06 -9.86
CA PHE A 263 -9.17 8.80 -10.38
C PHE A 263 -9.61 7.58 -9.57
N LEU A 264 -9.70 7.70 -8.25
CA LEU A 264 -10.25 6.62 -7.42
C LEU A 264 -11.73 6.38 -7.72
N ALA A 265 -12.52 7.45 -7.79
CA ALA A 265 -13.95 7.37 -8.08
C ALA A 265 -14.22 6.85 -9.50
N ALA A 266 -13.49 7.35 -10.50
CA ALA A 266 -13.61 6.93 -11.89
C ALA A 266 -13.19 5.45 -12.06
N GLY A 267 -12.12 5.02 -11.40
CA GLY A 267 -11.69 3.61 -11.41
C GLY A 267 -12.73 2.68 -10.79
N ALA A 268 -13.31 3.07 -9.64
CA ALA A 268 -14.39 2.31 -9.02
C ALA A 268 -15.66 2.27 -9.89
N ALA A 269 -16.06 3.42 -10.45
CA ALA A 269 -17.21 3.51 -11.35
C ALA A 269 -17.00 2.66 -12.62
N TRP A 270 -15.79 2.66 -13.18
CA TRP A 270 -15.43 1.82 -14.32
C TRP A 270 -15.57 0.33 -14.00
N LEU A 271 -15.04 -0.14 -12.85
CA LEU A 271 -15.18 -1.54 -12.43
C LEU A 271 -16.64 -1.95 -12.21
N VAL A 272 -17.43 -1.12 -11.53
CA VAL A 272 -18.85 -1.39 -11.27
C VAL A 272 -19.64 -1.40 -12.58
N SER A 273 -19.34 -0.47 -13.50
CA SER A 273 -20.08 -0.35 -14.76
C SER A 273 -19.99 -1.59 -15.65
N TRP A 274 -18.92 -2.39 -15.57
CA TRP A 274 -18.86 -3.65 -16.31
C TRP A 274 -19.95 -4.66 -15.93
N PHE A 275 -20.47 -4.61 -14.70
CA PHE A 275 -21.50 -5.53 -14.22
C PHE A 275 -22.92 -5.04 -14.50
N TRP A 276 -23.14 -3.72 -14.45
CA TRP A 276 -24.49 -3.14 -14.47
C TRP A 276 -24.79 -2.35 -15.76
N TRP A 277 -23.76 -1.77 -16.42
CA TRP A 277 -23.92 -0.92 -17.59
C TRP A 277 -22.65 -0.90 -18.47
N PRO A 278 -22.44 -1.91 -19.35
CA PRO A 278 -21.21 -2.03 -20.14
C PRO A 278 -20.90 -0.82 -21.03
N TRP A 279 -21.90 -0.14 -21.58
CA TRP A 279 -21.71 1.09 -22.38
C TRP A 279 -21.12 2.26 -21.58
N MET A 280 -21.41 2.35 -20.28
CA MET A 280 -20.80 3.34 -19.40
C MET A 280 -19.32 3.00 -19.21
N ALA A 281 -18.96 1.72 -19.09
CA ALA A 281 -17.58 1.27 -19.03
C ALA A 281 -16.80 1.67 -20.30
N VAL A 282 -17.42 1.49 -21.47
CA VAL A 282 -16.86 1.92 -22.76
C VAL A 282 -16.67 3.45 -22.78
N GLY A 283 -17.69 4.22 -22.38
CA GLY A 283 -17.61 5.68 -22.32
C GLY A 283 -16.50 6.18 -21.39
N LEU A 284 -16.38 5.60 -20.19
CA LEU A 284 -15.32 5.91 -19.23
C LEU A 284 -13.92 5.54 -19.77
N THR A 285 -13.80 4.43 -20.51
CA THR A 285 -12.56 4.01 -21.16
C THR A 285 -12.14 5.01 -22.23
N LEU A 286 -13.07 5.46 -23.09
CA LEU A 286 -12.81 6.47 -24.11
C LEU A 286 -12.43 7.82 -23.49
N ALA A 287 -13.12 8.25 -22.44
CA ALA A 287 -12.80 9.48 -21.72
C ALA A 287 -11.39 9.42 -21.10
N GLY A 288 -11.01 8.28 -20.51
CA GLY A 288 -9.65 8.03 -20.02
C GLY A 288 -8.61 8.08 -21.14
N GLY A 289 -8.89 7.46 -22.29
CA GLY A 289 -8.03 7.50 -23.47
C GLY A 289 -7.82 8.92 -24.00
N LEU A 290 -8.88 9.72 -24.11
CA LEU A 290 -8.82 11.13 -24.53
C LEU A 290 -8.02 12.00 -23.54
N LEU A 291 -8.16 11.75 -22.24
CA LEU A 291 -7.39 12.45 -21.20
C LEU A 291 -5.89 12.13 -21.31
N LEU A 292 -5.54 10.87 -21.54
CA LEU A 292 -4.16 10.45 -21.78
C LEU A 292 -3.62 11.07 -23.08
N ALA A 293 -4.39 11.05 -24.17
CA ALA A 293 -4.01 11.65 -25.45
C ALA A 293 -3.74 13.15 -25.32
N ARG A 294 -4.63 13.89 -24.65
CA ARG A 294 -4.46 15.32 -24.36
C ARG A 294 -3.17 15.58 -23.56
N THR A 295 -2.87 14.73 -22.59
CA THR A 295 -1.68 14.87 -21.73
C THR A 295 -0.41 14.58 -22.53
N ALA A 296 -0.40 13.51 -23.32
CA ALA A 296 0.69 13.13 -24.21
C ALA A 296 0.98 14.23 -25.24
N TRP A 297 -0.06 14.81 -25.84
CA TRP A 297 0.08 15.95 -26.75
C TRP A 297 0.70 17.18 -26.07
N ARG A 298 0.26 17.49 -24.85
CA ARG A 298 0.77 18.63 -24.08
C ARG A 298 2.22 18.47 -23.64
N CYS A 299 2.72 17.25 -23.45
CA CYS A 299 4.10 17.02 -23.05
C CYS A 299 5.06 16.80 -24.24
N ARG A 300 4.59 16.85 -25.49
CA ARG A 300 5.44 16.61 -26.68
C ARG A 300 6.65 17.52 -26.79
N TRP A 301 6.57 18.73 -26.25
CA TRP A 301 7.67 19.68 -26.23
C TRP A 301 8.81 19.25 -25.29
N LYS A 302 8.50 18.45 -24.26
CA LYS A 302 9.52 17.94 -23.31
C LYS A 302 10.42 16.89 -23.94
N VAL A 303 9.90 16.12 -24.90
CA VAL A 303 10.65 15.06 -25.58
C VAL A 303 10.30 15.00 -27.08
N PRO A 304 10.83 15.94 -27.88
CA PRO A 304 10.61 15.94 -29.32
C PRO A 304 11.00 14.60 -29.96
N GLY A 305 10.16 14.10 -30.88
CA GLY A 305 10.45 12.86 -31.62
C GLY A 305 10.22 11.55 -30.85
N GLN A 306 9.73 11.56 -29.61
CA GLN A 306 9.51 10.35 -28.81
C GLN A 306 8.04 10.18 -28.35
N PRO A 307 7.11 9.82 -29.26
CA PRO A 307 5.68 9.73 -28.93
C PRO A 307 5.37 8.67 -27.86
N GLY A 308 6.08 7.52 -27.87
CA GLY A 308 5.90 6.47 -26.87
C GLY A 308 6.21 6.94 -25.44
N LEU A 309 7.24 7.77 -25.27
CA LEU A 309 7.59 8.32 -23.96
C LEU A 309 6.57 9.38 -23.50
N CYS A 310 5.97 10.14 -24.43
CA CYS A 310 4.88 11.07 -24.12
C CYS A 310 3.66 10.35 -23.54
N TRP A 311 3.29 9.19 -24.11
CA TRP A 311 2.21 8.34 -23.57
C TRP A 311 2.54 7.77 -22.20
N LEU A 312 3.76 7.27 -22.02
CA LEU A 312 4.20 6.77 -20.72
C LEU A 312 4.19 7.87 -19.64
N TYR A 313 4.63 9.08 -20.01
CA TYR A 313 4.56 10.25 -19.13
C TYR A 313 3.11 10.65 -18.82
N ALA A 314 2.20 10.56 -19.78
CA ALA A 314 0.78 10.82 -19.54
C ALA A 314 0.20 9.85 -18.49
N VAL A 315 0.52 8.56 -18.58
CA VAL A 315 0.14 7.58 -17.56
C VAL A 315 0.74 7.95 -16.21
N HIS A 316 2.04 8.26 -16.17
CA HIS A 316 2.75 8.69 -14.95
C HIS A 316 2.06 9.89 -14.27
N VAL A 317 1.76 10.96 -15.02
CA VAL A 317 1.14 12.20 -14.52
C VAL A 317 -0.17 11.94 -13.77
N HIS A 318 -0.98 11.01 -14.27
CA HIS A 318 -2.29 10.70 -13.67
C HIS A 318 -2.18 9.65 -12.57
N LEU A 319 -1.40 8.59 -12.79
CA LEU A 319 -1.20 7.52 -11.83
C LEU A 319 -0.61 8.03 -10.52
N GLN A 320 0.33 8.98 -10.56
CA GLN A 320 0.95 9.53 -9.37
C GLN A 320 -0.01 10.38 -8.51
N LYS A 321 -1.18 10.79 -9.02
CA LYS A 321 -2.15 11.58 -8.24
C LYS A 321 -2.76 10.78 -7.09
N ILE A 322 -2.83 9.45 -7.20
CA ILE A 322 -3.35 8.57 -6.15
C ILE A 322 -2.41 8.58 -4.92
N PRO A 323 -1.11 8.21 -5.02
CA PRO A 323 -0.20 8.33 -3.89
C PRO A 323 -0.08 9.77 -3.38
N SER A 324 -0.06 10.77 -4.26
CA SER A 324 -0.04 12.19 -3.85
C SER A 324 -1.24 12.57 -2.99
N LEU A 325 -2.46 12.13 -3.33
CA LEU A 325 -3.66 12.33 -2.52
C LEU A 325 -3.47 11.77 -1.10
N PHE A 326 -3.00 10.53 -0.98
CA PHE A 326 -2.77 9.92 0.33
C PHE A 326 -1.69 10.66 1.12
N GLY A 327 -0.66 11.18 0.45
CA GLY A 327 0.33 12.08 1.05
C GLY A 327 -0.32 13.33 1.63
N GLN A 328 -1.15 14.02 0.84
CA GLN A 328 -1.87 15.20 1.32
C GLN A 328 -2.80 14.90 2.49
N LEU A 329 -3.55 13.80 2.44
CA LEU A 329 -4.44 13.36 3.53
C LEU A 329 -3.64 13.07 4.80
N HIS A 330 -2.50 12.40 4.67
CA HIS A 330 -1.60 12.12 5.79
C HIS A 330 -1.13 13.42 6.44
N TRP A 331 -0.60 14.36 5.65
CA TRP A 331 -0.17 15.65 6.16
C TRP A 331 -1.32 16.41 6.84
N ARG A 332 -2.52 16.44 6.25
CA ARG A 332 -3.71 17.10 6.86
C ARG A 332 -4.13 16.49 8.19
N ARG A 333 -3.92 15.18 8.36
CA ARG A 333 -4.21 14.46 9.62
C ARG A 333 -3.13 14.69 10.66
N HIS A 334 -1.86 14.70 10.27
CA HIS A 334 -0.72 14.82 11.19
C HIS A 334 -0.28 16.26 11.47
N ARG A 335 -0.76 17.26 10.71
CA ARG A 335 -0.48 18.69 11.01
C ARG A 335 -0.98 19.12 12.40
N GLN A 336 -1.99 18.43 12.95
CA GLN A 336 -2.48 18.67 14.31
C GLN A 336 -1.62 18.02 15.40
N ALA A 337 -0.70 17.12 15.04
CA ALA A 337 0.09 16.31 15.97
C ALA A 337 1.57 16.73 16.07
N GLY A 338 1.97 17.85 15.46
CA GLY A 338 3.34 18.38 15.55
C GLY A 338 4.38 17.59 14.74
N GLY A 339 4.54 17.95 13.46
CA GLY A 339 5.73 17.68 12.64
C GLY A 339 5.98 16.22 12.23
N SER A 340 5.82 15.89 10.95
CA SER A 340 6.36 14.65 10.38
C SER A 340 7.89 14.73 10.34
N GLY A 341 8.57 13.79 11.00
CA GLY A 341 10.03 13.64 10.90
C GLY A 341 10.49 13.39 9.45
N LEU A 342 11.78 13.66 9.19
CA LEU A 342 12.42 13.45 7.89
C LEU A 342 12.26 11.97 7.51
N ILE A 343 11.39 11.66 6.55
CA ILE A 343 11.24 10.28 6.07
C ILE A 343 12.26 10.10 4.95
N ASP A 344 13.32 9.35 5.20
CA ASP A 344 14.35 8.99 4.22
C ASP A 344 13.84 7.88 3.27
N TYR A 345 14.05 7.98 1.96
CA TYR A 345 13.65 6.93 0.99
C TYR A 345 14.78 5.94 0.73
N LYS A 346 16.02 6.35 1.02
CA LYS A 346 17.23 5.53 0.90
C LYS A 346 17.28 4.50 2.04
N GLN A 347 16.45 4.66 3.08
CA GLN A 347 16.23 3.65 4.10
C GLN A 347 14.99 2.80 3.79
N SER A 348 15.22 1.49 3.64
CA SER A 348 14.14 0.50 3.72
C SER A 348 13.52 0.58 5.12
N PRO A 349 12.24 1.00 5.28
CA PRO A 349 11.62 0.91 6.58
C PRO A 349 11.42 -0.57 6.87
N SER A 350 12.11 -1.07 7.89
CA SER A 350 11.80 -2.34 8.57
C SER A 350 10.47 -2.23 9.33
N ARG A 351 9.39 -1.83 8.65
CA ARG A 351 8.06 -1.91 9.24
C ARG A 351 7.57 -3.34 9.11
N SER A 352 7.44 -4.00 10.24
CA SER A 352 7.00 -5.39 10.30
C SER A 352 5.67 -5.56 9.53
N PRO A 353 5.54 -6.60 8.68
CA PRO A 353 4.32 -6.88 7.91
C PRO A 353 3.04 -6.94 8.77
N ARG A 354 3.19 -7.18 10.07
CA ARG A 354 2.12 -7.25 11.06
C ARG A 354 1.34 -5.93 11.22
N ARG A 355 1.99 -4.75 11.15
CA ARG A 355 1.29 -3.46 11.35
C ARG A 355 0.41 -3.06 10.17
N VAL A 356 0.82 -3.36 8.93
CA VAL A 356 0.03 -3.04 7.72
C VAL A 356 -1.23 -3.90 7.65
N LYS A 357 -1.10 -5.20 7.97
CA LYS A 357 -2.23 -6.13 8.01
C LYS A 357 -3.27 -5.72 9.05
N SER A 358 -2.84 -5.31 10.25
CA SER A 358 -3.75 -4.81 11.30
C SER A 358 -4.51 -3.57 10.84
N TRP A 359 -3.80 -2.57 10.31
CA TRP A 359 -4.43 -1.33 9.87
C TRP A 359 -5.45 -1.53 8.73
N LEU A 360 -5.13 -2.42 7.77
CA LEU A 360 -6.06 -2.80 6.72
C LEU A 360 -7.29 -3.55 7.28
N ALA A 361 -7.07 -4.48 8.21
CA ALA A 361 -8.17 -5.22 8.85
C ALA A 361 -9.09 -4.28 9.64
N ASP A 362 -8.53 -3.35 10.42
CA ASP A 362 -9.28 -2.36 11.20
C ASP A 362 -10.10 -1.44 10.28
N GLY A 363 -9.51 -0.98 9.17
CA GLY A 363 -10.19 -0.15 8.18
C GLY A 363 -11.32 -0.88 7.44
N LEU A 364 -11.19 -2.19 7.20
CA LEU A 364 -12.20 -3.01 6.53
C LEU A 364 -13.27 -3.56 7.48
N THR A 365 -13.05 -3.53 8.80
CA THR A 365 -13.95 -4.13 9.80
C THR A 365 -15.38 -3.56 9.75
N PRO A 366 -15.62 -2.24 9.62
CA PRO A 366 -16.98 -1.71 9.48
C PRO A 366 -17.68 -2.24 8.23
N LEU A 367 -16.94 -2.36 7.12
CA LEU A 367 -17.43 -2.91 5.86
C LEU A 367 -17.77 -4.39 6.01
N ALA A 368 -16.91 -5.17 6.67
CA ALA A 368 -17.14 -6.58 6.98
C ALA A 368 -18.37 -6.77 7.88
N ARG A 369 -18.59 -5.91 8.89
CA ARG A 369 -19.80 -5.94 9.74
C ARG A 369 -21.07 -5.65 8.95
N LEU A 370 -21.03 -4.66 8.07
CA LEU A 370 -22.16 -4.35 7.17
C LEU A 370 -22.44 -5.54 6.24
N TRP A 371 -21.39 -6.13 5.69
CA TRP A 371 -21.44 -7.29 4.79
C TRP A 371 -21.97 -8.56 5.46
N GLN A 372 -21.57 -8.82 6.72
CA GLN A 372 -22.09 -9.90 7.54
C GLN A 372 -23.57 -9.71 7.88
N ARG A 373 -23.99 -8.46 8.08
CA ARG A 373 -25.37 -8.12 8.45
C ARG A 373 -26.35 -8.17 7.28
N TRP A 374 -25.89 -7.97 6.03
CA TRP A 374 -26.78 -7.80 4.88
C TRP A 374 -26.59 -8.80 3.71
N GLY A 375 -25.43 -9.43 3.55
CA GLY A 375 -25.08 -10.11 2.30
C GLY A 375 -25.00 -11.64 2.41
N LEU A 376 -23.93 -12.16 3.01
CA LEU A 376 -23.51 -13.53 2.70
C LEU A 376 -24.40 -14.61 3.31
N ALA A 377 -24.81 -14.49 4.57
CA ALA A 377 -25.55 -15.55 5.26
C ALA A 377 -26.96 -15.78 4.68
N ARG A 378 -27.65 -14.70 4.26
CA ARG A 378 -28.99 -14.80 3.66
C ARG A 378 -28.93 -15.40 2.26
N TRP A 379 -28.02 -14.91 1.41
CA TRP A 379 -27.83 -15.44 0.07
C TRP A 379 -27.29 -16.87 0.08
N LEU A 380 -26.41 -17.21 1.02
CA LEU A 380 -25.92 -18.58 1.20
C LEU A 380 -27.04 -19.54 1.56
N ARG A 381 -27.99 -19.14 2.43
CA ARG A 381 -29.17 -19.97 2.76
C ARG A 381 -30.04 -20.23 1.53
N VAL A 382 -30.38 -19.18 0.79
CA VAL A 382 -31.18 -19.28 -0.44
C VAL A 382 -30.47 -20.18 -1.47
N TRP A 383 -29.17 -19.96 -1.68
CA TRP A 383 -28.36 -20.79 -2.58
C TRP A 383 -28.28 -22.25 -2.13
N SER A 384 -28.18 -22.50 -0.82
CA SER A 384 -28.11 -23.86 -0.27
C SER A 384 -29.43 -24.60 -0.46
N VAL A 385 -30.57 -23.94 -0.28
CA VAL A 385 -31.90 -24.47 -0.62
C VAL A 385 -31.99 -24.79 -2.11
N ALA A 386 -31.59 -23.86 -2.98
CA ALA A 386 -31.62 -24.08 -4.43
C ALA A 386 -30.76 -25.27 -4.87
N ARG A 387 -29.56 -25.43 -4.29
CA ARG A 387 -28.69 -26.59 -4.54
C ARG A 387 -29.32 -27.91 -4.09
N LEU A 388 -29.95 -27.92 -2.90
CA LEU A 388 -30.62 -29.10 -2.39
C LEU A 388 -31.81 -29.50 -3.27
N GLN A 389 -32.59 -28.53 -3.75
CA GLN A 389 -33.68 -28.78 -4.70
C GLN A 389 -33.16 -29.35 -6.01
N ALA A 390 -32.08 -28.78 -6.56
CA ALA A 390 -31.45 -29.27 -7.79
C ALA A 390 -30.94 -30.70 -7.63
N ALA A 391 -30.31 -31.03 -6.51
CA ALA A 391 -29.75 -32.36 -6.28
C ALA A 391 -30.81 -33.44 -5.99
N THR A 392 -31.96 -33.06 -5.44
CA THR A 392 -33.05 -34.00 -5.10
C THR A 392 -34.16 -34.07 -6.15
N GLY A 393 -34.19 -33.12 -7.10
CA GLY A 393 -35.27 -32.97 -8.07
C GLY A 393 -36.62 -32.61 -7.43
N ARG A 394 -36.63 -32.17 -6.17
CA ARG A 394 -37.85 -31.90 -5.38
C ARG A 394 -37.85 -30.47 -4.85
N GLN A 395 -39.05 -29.93 -4.66
CA GLN A 395 -39.18 -28.65 -3.94
C GLN A 395 -38.92 -28.84 -2.45
N VAL A 396 -38.19 -27.89 -1.87
CA VAL A 396 -37.95 -27.81 -0.43
C VAL A 396 -38.95 -26.80 0.13
N ALA A 397 -39.71 -27.19 1.16
CA ALA A 397 -40.70 -26.31 1.76
C ALA A 397 -40.07 -25.01 2.30
N PRO A 398 -40.71 -23.84 2.15
CA PRO A 398 -40.18 -22.55 2.63
C PRO A 398 -39.95 -22.48 4.14
N SER A 399 -40.62 -23.36 4.91
CA SER A 399 -40.44 -23.49 6.36
C SER A 399 -39.09 -24.08 6.76
N ASN A 400 -38.38 -24.73 5.84
CA ASN A 400 -37.08 -25.33 6.10
C ASN A 400 -35.96 -24.30 6.08
N VAL A 401 -35.06 -24.38 7.06
CA VAL A 401 -33.91 -23.49 7.19
C VAL A 401 -32.62 -24.27 6.91
N VAL A 402 -32.01 -24.01 5.76
CA VAL A 402 -30.72 -24.62 5.37
C VAL A 402 -29.62 -23.57 5.52
N LEU A 403 -28.82 -23.68 6.59
CA LEU A 403 -27.83 -22.68 7.00
C LEU A 403 -26.58 -22.63 6.09
N GLY A 404 -26.34 -23.67 5.30
CA GLY A 404 -25.23 -23.75 4.34
C GLY A 404 -25.32 -24.99 3.45
N PRO A 405 -24.37 -25.17 2.51
CA PRO A 405 -24.46 -26.22 1.51
C PRO A 405 -24.56 -27.62 2.12
N VAL A 406 -25.41 -28.45 1.50
CA VAL A 406 -25.57 -29.88 1.76
C VAL A 406 -24.96 -30.63 0.58
N GLU A 407 -24.12 -31.62 0.86
CA GLU A 407 -23.58 -32.51 -0.16
C GLU A 407 -24.57 -33.64 -0.39
N VAL A 408 -24.95 -33.85 -1.65
CA VAL A 408 -25.87 -34.92 -2.05
C VAL A 408 -25.17 -35.77 -3.11
N HIS A 409 -25.09 -37.08 -2.86
CA HIS A 409 -24.48 -38.05 -3.77
C HIS A 409 -25.45 -39.19 -4.11
N GLY A 410 -25.27 -39.78 -5.29
CA GLY A 410 -26.09 -40.88 -5.77
C GLY A 410 -27.42 -40.43 -6.37
N SER A 411 -28.50 -41.17 -6.10
CA SER A 411 -29.79 -40.99 -6.79
C SER A 411 -30.61 -39.76 -6.36
N GLY A 412 -30.25 -39.11 -5.25
CA GLY A 412 -30.95 -37.94 -4.73
C GLY A 412 -32.36 -38.23 -4.18
N ASN A 413 -32.71 -39.50 -3.93
CA ASN A 413 -34.04 -39.90 -3.45
C ASN A 413 -34.25 -39.54 -1.96
N ILE A 414 -34.42 -38.26 -1.72
CA ILE A 414 -34.48 -37.66 -0.38
C ILE A 414 -35.81 -36.93 -0.24
N ARG A 415 -36.56 -37.25 0.83
CA ARG A 415 -37.77 -36.53 1.23
C ARG A 415 -37.49 -35.78 2.52
N LEU A 416 -37.80 -34.49 2.51
CA LEU A 416 -37.67 -33.60 3.64
C LEU A 416 -39.06 -33.09 4.00
N GLY A 417 -39.44 -33.24 5.27
CA GLY A 417 -40.63 -32.65 5.85
C GLY A 417 -40.52 -31.13 5.99
N GLU A 418 -41.31 -30.57 6.90
CA GLU A 418 -41.38 -29.13 7.14
C GLU A 418 -40.62 -28.72 8.40
N ARG A 419 -40.25 -27.43 8.49
CA ARG A 419 -39.61 -26.81 9.67
C ARG A 419 -38.29 -27.48 10.08
N ALA A 420 -37.62 -28.16 9.16
CA ALA A 420 -36.31 -28.74 9.39
C ALA A 420 -35.24 -27.65 9.46
N LEU A 421 -34.26 -27.82 10.36
CA LEU A 421 -33.08 -26.97 10.50
C LEU A 421 -31.83 -27.76 10.15
N ILE A 422 -31.19 -27.43 9.03
CA ILE A 422 -30.02 -28.14 8.50
C ILE A 422 -28.79 -27.23 8.57
N TYR A 423 -27.79 -27.65 9.33
CA TYR A 423 -26.51 -26.94 9.47
C TYR A 423 -25.56 -27.24 8.30
N PRO A 424 -24.53 -26.39 8.07
CA PRO A 424 -23.63 -26.56 6.93
C PRO A 424 -22.84 -27.87 6.98
N GLY A 425 -22.56 -28.45 5.81
CA GLY A 425 -21.69 -29.63 5.67
C GLY A 425 -22.36 -30.95 5.98
N CYS A 426 -23.70 -31.02 6.00
CA CYS A 426 -24.39 -32.30 6.01
C CYS A 426 -24.15 -33.03 4.68
N TYR A 427 -24.03 -34.36 4.76
CA TYR A 427 -23.77 -35.24 3.62
C TYR A 427 -24.87 -36.28 3.52
N PHE A 428 -25.59 -36.30 2.40
CA PHE A 428 -26.65 -37.26 2.11
C PHE A 428 -26.27 -38.10 0.89
N GLU A 429 -26.35 -39.41 1.02
CA GLU A 429 -26.05 -40.33 -0.06
C GLU A 429 -27.16 -41.37 -0.20
N THR A 430 -27.68 -41.53 -1.42
CA THR A 430 -28.68 -42.55 -1.74
C THR A 430 -28.18 -43.41 -2.89
N GLN A 431 -28.09 -44.73 -2.70
CA GLN A 431 -27.56 -45.66 -3.70
C GLN A 431 -28.68 -46.52 -4.29
N GLY A 432 -28.71 -46.68 -5.61
CA GLY A 432 -29.77 -47.43 -6.30
C GLY A 432 -31.18 -46.94 -5.93
N ALA A 433 -32.01 -47.86 -5.43
CA ALA A 433 -33.37 -47.57 -4.95
C ALA A 433 -33.43 -47.05 -3.49
N GLY A 434 -32.28 -46.89 -2.83
CA GLY A 434 -32.16 -46.38 -1.48
C GLY A 434 -32.81 -45.01 -1.30
N ARG A 435 -33.39 -44.74 -0.12
CA ARG A 435 -34.05 -43.46 0.17
C ARG A 435 -33.83 -42.94 1.58
N ILE A 436 -33.81 -41.62 1.70
CA ILE A 436 -33.75 -40.91 2.98
C ILE A 436 -35.09 -40.18 3.18
N GLU A 437 -35.74 -40.40 4.31
CA GLU A 437 -36.99 -39.73 4.67
C GLU A 437 -36.81 -39.02 6.01
N ILE A 438 -36.82 -37.69 5.98
CA ILE A 438 -36.66 -36.81 7.15
C ILE A 438 -38.03 -36.20 7.46
N GLY A 439 -38.54 -36.43 8.66
CA GLY A 439 -39.81 -35.89 9.13
C GLY A 439 -39.79 -34.40 9.45
N ASP A 440 -40.91 -33.91 9.98
CA ASP A 440 -41.08 -32.52 10.37
C ASP A 440 -40.25 -32.15 11.61
N ASP A 441 -39.91 -30.86 11.76
CA ASP A 441 -39.26 -30.33 12.96
C ASP A 441 -37.91 -31.03 13.29
N VAL A 442 -37.23 -31.57 12.27
CA VAL A 442 -35.94 -32.25 12.44
C VAL A 442 -34.77 -31.26 12.42
N VAL A 443 -33.83 -31.42 13.36
CA VAL A 443 -32.57 -30.67 13.38
C VAL A 443 -31.41 -31.57 13.00
N LEU A 444 -30.68 -31.20 11.95
CA LEU A 444 -29.44 -31.85 11.53
C LEU A 444 -28.27 -30.89 11.74
N SER A 445 -27.44 -31.21 12.72
CA SER A 445 -26.30 -30.37 13.07
C SER A 445 -25.14 -30.53 12.08
N ARG A 446 -24.11 -29.70 12.21
CA ARG A 446 -22.98 -29.64 11.27
C ARG A 446 -22.37 -31.02 11.04
N GLY A 447 -22.13 -31.37 9.78
CA GLY A 447 -21.36 -32.57 9.45
C GLY A 447 -22.11 -33.88 9.67
N VAL A 448 -23.44 -33.90 9.77
CA VAL A 448 -24.20 -35.16 9.85
C VAL A 448 -24.13 -35.89 8.51
N HIS A 449 -23.81 -37.19 8.54
CA HIS A 449 -23.80 -38.08 7.38
C HIS A 449 -24.99 -39.03 7.43
N ILE A 450 -25.78 -39.06 6.37
CA ILE A 450 -26.87 -40.02 6.18
C ILE A 450 -26.64 -40.76 4.87
N VAL A 451 -26.49 -42.09 4.95
CA VAL A 451 -26.22 -42.94 3.79
C VAL A 451 -27.26 -44.06 3.73
N ALA A 452 -28.00 -44.12 2.62
CA ALA A 452 -29.09 -45.05 2.39
C ALA A 452 -28.89 -45.87 1.12
N PHE A 453 -28.65 -47.17 1.27
CA PHE A 453 -28.70 -48.17 0.19
C PHE A 453 -30.08 -48.85 0.13
N ASP A 454 -30.86 -48.83 1.21
CA ASP A 454 -32.23 -49.33 1.31
C ASP A 454 -33.19 -48.22 1.81
N ARG A 455 -33.16 -47.91 3.11
CA ARG A 455 -34.01 -46.88 3.70
C ARG A 455 -33.47 -46.39 5.03
N VAL A 456 -33.34 -45.07 5.15
CA VAL A 456 -33.13 -44.37 6.42
C VAL A 456 -34.30 -43.44 6.69
N THR A 457 -35.00 -43.62 7.81
CA THR A 457 -36.11 -42.76 8.23
C THR A 457 -35.81 -42.05 9.55
N LEU A 458 -36.12 -40.75 9.61
CA LEU A 458 -36.10 -39.95 10.83
C LEU A 458 -37.51 -39.44 11.11
N GLY A 459 -38.09 -39.84 12.24
CA GLY A 459 -39.39 -39.34 12.69
C GLY A 459 -39.37 -37.85 13.02
N ALA A 460 -40.56 -37.26 13.13
CA ALA A 460 -40.71 -35.85 13.47
C ALA A 460 -40.08 -35.51 14.83
N GLY A 461 -39.54 -34.29 14.94
CA GLY A 461 -38.92 -33.76 16.17
C GLY A 461 -37.55 -34.36 16.51
N CYS A 462 -36.95 -35.15 15.62
CA CYS A 462 -35.61 -35.69 15.86
C CYS A 462 -34.55 -34.60 15.84
N MET A 463 -33.53 -34.76 16.67
CA MET A 463 -32.36 -33.89 16.68
C MET A 463 -31.10 -34.75 16.57
N VAL A 464 -30.24 -34.44 15.60
CA VAL A 464 -28.99 -35.16 15.34
C VAL A 464 -27.80 -34.22 15.54
N GLY A 465 -26.97 -34.54 16.51
CA GLY A 465 -25.77 -33.81 16.90
C GLY A 465 -24.67 -33.90 15.86
N GLU A 466 -23.69 -33.00 15.96
CA GLU A 466 -22.66 -32.79 14.93
C GLU A 466 -21.89 -34.07 14.62
N TYR A 467 -21.46 -34.23 13.36
CA TYR A 467 -20.56 -35.31 12.94
C TYR A 467 -21.07 -36.73 13.23
N SER A 468 -22.38 -36.89 13.45
CA SER A 468 -23.01 -38.20 13.60
C SER A 468 -23.20 -38.85 12.23
N SER A 469 -23.14 -40.19 12.19
CA SER A 469 -23.30 -40.97 10.96
C SER A 469 -24.42 -41.98 11.09
N LEU A 470 -25.39 -41.92 10.18
CA LEU A 470 -26.51 -42.85 10.06
C LEU A 470 -26.31 -43.63 8.76
N ARG A 471 -26.10 -44.94 8.85
CA ARG A 471 -25.79 -45.78 7.67
C ARG A 471 -26.54 -47.10 7.73
N ASP A 472 -27.28 -47.41 6.68
CA ASP A 472 -28.10 -48.63 6.59
C ASP A 472 -27.40 -49.80 5.88
N ALA A 473 -26.11 -49.66 5.54
CA ALA A 473 -25.35 -50.64 4.78
C ALA A 473 -23.95 -50.90 5.35
N ASN A 474 -23.50 -52.15 5.19
CA ASN A 474 -22.12 -52.57 5.44
C ASN A 474 -21.53 -53.13 4.14
N HIS A 475 -20.21 -53.00 3.97
CA HIS A 475 -19.52 -53.76 2.92
C HIS A 475 -19.64 -55.26 3.18
N ARG A 476 -19.82 -56.03 2.11
CA ARG A 476 -19.61 -57.48 2.13
C ARG A 476 -18.12 -57.79 2.17
N SER A 477 -17.79 -58.93 2.76
CA SER A 477 -16.48 -59.57 2.62
C SER A 477 -16.60 -60.75 1.66
N GLY A 478 -15.65 -60.88 0.75
CA GLY A 478 -15.59 -61.96 -0.23
C GLY A 478 -14.16 -62.21 -0.69
N PRO A 479 -13.92 -63.28 -1.46
CA PRO A 479 -12.58 -63.68 -1.92
C PRO A 479 -11.89 -62.62 -2.79
N ASP A 480 -12.67 -61.79 -3.51
CA ASP A 480 -12.14 -60.71 -4.36
C ASP A 480 -11.85 -59.40 -3.60
N GLY A 481 -11.90 -59.43 -2.26
CA GLY A 481 -11.67 -58.30 -1.37
C GLY A 481 -12.90 -57.40 -1.16
N ILE A 482 -12.86 -56.60 -0.08
CA ILE A 482 -13.99 -55.76 0.38
C ILE A 482 -14.47 -54.79 -0.72
N ARG A 483 -13.54 -54.21 -1.49
CA ARG A 483 -13.85 -53.21 -2.52
C ARG A 483 -14.81 -53.72 -3.60
N HIS A 484 -14.73 -55.00 -3.96
CA HIS A 484 -15.49 -55.60 -5.07
C HIS A 484 -16.67 -56.45 -4.60
N SER A 485 -16.76 -56.71 -3.30
CA SER A 485 -17.77 -57.61 -2.72
C SER A 485 -19.17 -56.98 -2.66
N GLY A 486 -19.30 -55.66 -2.85
CA GLY A 486 -20.58 -54.95 -2.76
C GLY A 486 -21.03 -54.70 -1.31
N HIS A 487 -22.34 -54.50 -1.11
CA HIS A 487 -22.90 -54.07 0.17
C HIS A 487 -24.15 -54.87 0.55
N ASP A 488 -24.30 -55.13 1.85
CA ASP A 488 -25.54 -55.63 2.44
C ASP A 488 -26.22 -54.51 3.20
N SER A 489 -27.48 -54.23 2.89
CA SER A 489 -28.29 -53.19 3.51
C SER A 489 -29.43 -53.77 4.34
N ALA A 490 -29.88 -53.02 5.34
CA ALA A 490 -31.10 -53.27 6.11
C ALA A 490 -31.61 -51.95 6.68
N PRO A 491 -32.93 -51.71 6.69
CA PRO A 491 -33.49 -50.39 6.95
C PRO A 491 -33.15 -49.88 8.34
N LEU A 492 -32.95 -48.58 8.44
CA LEU A 492 -32.67 -47.84 9.68
C LEU A 492 -33.89 -46.97 9.99
N ASP A 493 -34.63 -47.35 11.02
CA ASP A 493 -35.87 -46.66 11.40
C ASP A 493 -35.65 -45.90 12.73
N ILE A 494 -35.65 -44.56 12.67
CA ILE A 494 -35.57 -43.68 13.85
C ILE A 494 -36.96 -43.10 14.10
N GLY A 495 -37.48 -43.36 15.30
CA GLY A 495 -38.79 -42.90 15.77
C GLY A 495 -38.88 -41.39 15.95
N ARG A 496 -39.93 -40.93 16.62
CA ARG A 496 -40.20 -39.50 16.87
C ARG A 496 -39.42 -38.99 18.09
N ASN A 497 -39.08 -37.71 18.09
CA ASN A 497 -38.44 -37.00 19.21
C ASN A 497 -37.17 -37.70 19.73
N VAL A 498 -36.39 -38.32 18.84
CA VAL A 498 -35.12 -38.97 19.21
C VAL A 498 -34.00 -37.93 19.27
N TRP A 499 -33.23 -37.93 20.36
CA TRP A 499 -32.00 -37.15 20.47
C TRP A 499 -30.78 -38.03 20.21
N ILE A 500 -30.07 -37.76 19.13
CA ILE A 500 -28.81 -38.41 18.79
C ILE A 500 -27.69 -37.44 19.12
N GLY A 501 -26.90 -37.73 20.16
CA GLY A 501 -25.77 -36.91 20.56
C GLY A 501 -24.68 -36.81 19.49
N ARG A 502 -23.80 -35.81 19.62
CA ARG A 502 -22.67 -35.59 18.72
C ARG A 502 -21.82 -36.86 18.52
N GLY A 503 -21.39 -37.11 17.29
CA GLY A 503 -20.43 -38.17 16.95
C GLY A 503 -20.97 -39.60 17.06
N VAL A 504 -22.29 -39.77 17.12
CA VAL A 504 -22.90 -41.11 17.18
C VAL A 504 -22.82 -41.79 15.82
N ALA A 505 -22.53 -43.09 15.81
CA ALA A 505 -22.68 -43.94 14.64
C ALA A 505 -23.87 -44.88 14.82
N VAL A 506 -24.91 -44.73 13.99
CA VAL A 506 -26.04 -45.65 13.91
C VAL A 506 -25.83 -46.57 12.72
N LEU A 507 -25.70 -47.86 13.01
CA LEU A 507 -25.36 -48.89 12.03
C LEU A 507 -26.59 -49.56 11.44
N LYS A 508 -26.36 -50.29 10.35
CA LYS A 508 -27.33 -51.09 9.62
C LYS A 508 -28.29 -51.86 10.52
N GLY A 509 -29.59 -51.78 10.22
CA GLY A 509 -30.65 -52.55 10.88
C GLY A 509 -31.04 -52.07 12.28
N ALA A 510 -30.43 -50.99 12.79
CA ALA A 510 -30.83 -50.40 14.06
C ALA A 510 -32.23 -49.77 13.98
N ARG A 511 -33.01 -49.92 15.06
CA ARG A 511 -34.33 -49.30 15.25
C ARG A 511 -34.31 -48.49 16.53
N LEU A 512 -34.55 -47.18 16.46
CA LEU A 512 -34.58 -46.31 17.62
C LEU A 512 -36.04 -45.97 17.91
N GLY A 513 -36.56 -46.44 19.04
CA GLY A 513 -37.93 -46.13 19.46
C GLY A 513 -38.12 -44.66 19.84
N ASP A 514 -39.38 -44.21 19.85
CA ASP A 514 -39.74 -42.83 20.13
C ASP A 514 -39.17 -42.32 21.47
N ASN A 515 -38.81 -41.04 21.51
CA ASN A 515 -38.31 -40.34 22.69
C ASN A 515 -37.02 -40.94 23.31
N CYS A 516 -36.28 -41.76 22.55
CA CYS A 516 -35.00 -42.29 23.05
C CYS A 516 -33.87 -41.26 22.91
N ILE A 517 -32.84 -41.44 23.73
CA ILE A 517 -31.65 -40.59 23.75
C ILE A 517 -30.42 -41.46 23.52
N VAL A 518 -29.61 -41.11 22.54
CA VAL A 518 -28.31 -41.72 22.30
C VAL A 518 -27.22 -40.74 22.74
N ALA A 519 -26.46 -41.12 23.76
CA ALA A 519 -25.36 -40.32 24.28
C ALA A 519 -24.26 -40.11 23.22
N ALA A 520 -23.52 -39.02 23.34
CA ALA A 520 -22.46 -38.66 22.41
C ALA A 520 -21.42 -39.77 22.22
N ASN A 521 -20.88 -39.88 21.00
CA ASN A 521 -19.87 -40.86 20.59
C ASN A 521 -20.27 -42.34 20.80
N ALA A 522 -21.57 -42.66 20.86
CA ALA A 522 -22.03 -44.05 20.96
C ALA A 522 -22.10 -44.74 19.59
N VAL A 523 -22.04 -46.07 19.58
CA VAL A 523 -22.27 -46.92 18.40
C VAL A 523 -23.53 -47.76 18.61
N VAL A 524 -24.58 -47.45 17.85
CA VAL A 524 -25.86 -48.16 17.93
C VAL A 524 -25.91 -49.22 16.84
N ASN A 525 -25.94 -50.48 17.27
CA ASN A 525 -25.95 -51.65 16.38
C ASN A 525 -27.11 -52.62 16.66
N ARG A 526 -28.08 -52.20 17.48
CA ARG A 526 -29.22 -53.01 17.92
C ARG A 526 -30.45 -52.14 18.17
N PRO A 527 -31.66 -52.71 18.29
CA PRO A 527 -32.85 -51.96 18.66
C PRO A 527 -32.71 -51.25 20.02
N VAL A 528 -33.22 -50.02 20.09
CA VAL A 528 -33.30 -49.20 21.29
C VAL A 528 -34.78 -48.98 21.60
N ALA A 529 -35.19 -49.34 22.82
CA ALA A 529 -36.57 -49.18 23.25
C ALA A 529 -36.98 -47.70 23.33
N ALA A 530 -38.28 -47.42 23.14
CA ALA A 530 -38.83 -46.09 23.30
C ALA A 530 -38.54 -45.53 24.70
N GLY A 531 -38.17 -44.25 24.79
CA GLY A 531 -37.84 -43.56 26.04
C GLY A 531 -36.56 -44.04 26.74
N ALA A 532 -35.79 -44.94 26.13
CA ALA A 532 -34.52 -45.40 26.69
C ALA A 532 -33.42 -44.38 26.46
N ILE A 533 -32.46 -44.33 27.39
CA ILE A 533 -31.21 -43.59 27.23
C ILE A 533 -30.12 -44.65 27.02
N VAL A 534 -29.33 -44.55 25.95
CA VAL A 534 -28.25 -45.49 25.63
C VAL A 534 -26.94 -44.77 25.37
N GLY A 535 -25.80 -45.39 25.68
CA GLY A 535 -24.48 -44.84 25.41
C GLY A 535 -23.38 -45.89 25.35
N GLY A 536 -22.21 -45.53 24.82
CA GLY A 536 -21.02 -46.40 24.75
C GLY A 536 -20.82 -47.13 23.41
N LEU A 537 -19.80 -47.99 23.40
CA LEU A 537 -19.30 -48.72 22.23
C LEU A 537 -19.20 -50.23 22.55
N PRO A 538 -20.21 -51.05 22.23
CA PRO A 538 -21.51 -50.71 21.65
C PRO A 538 -22.45 -50.04 22.66
N ALA A 539 -23.46 -49.33 22.16
CA ALA A 539 -24.43 -48.62 22.97
C ALA A 539 -25.21 -49.59 23.89
N ARG A 540 -25.29 -49.26 25.19
CA ARG A 540 -26.04 -50.00 26.21
C ARG A 540 -26.97 -49.05 26.98
N PRO A 541 -28.09 -49.55 27.54
CA PRO A 541 -28.96 -48.76 28.41
C PRO A 541 -28.18 -48.09 29.54
N LEU A 542 -28.45 -46.82 29.76
CA LEU A 542 -27.94 -46.03 30.88
C LEU A 542 -29.06 -45.85 31.91
N PRO A 543 -28.71 -45.80 33.22
CA PRO A 543 -29.69 -45.47 34.25
C PRO A 543 -30.25 -44.06 34.01
N ARG A 544 -31.56 -43.89 34.20
CA ARG A 544 -32.16 -42.55 34.25
C ARG A 544 -31.66 -41.87 35.53
N HIS A 545 -30.97 -40.74 35.40
CA HIS A 545 -30.80 -39.85 36.55
C HIS A 545 -32.20 -39.38 37.01
N PRO A 546 -32.52 -39.43 38.31
CA PRO A 546 -33.75 -38.83 38.80
C PRO A 546 -33.77 -37.35 38.37
N ARG A 547 -34.89 -36.91 37.79
CA ARG A 547 -35.10 -35.50 37.48
C ARG A 547 -35.06 -34.74 38.81
N GLU A 548 -34.12 -33.81 38.97
CA GLU A 548 -34.31 -32.75 39.96
C GLU A 548 -35.52 -31.94 39.48
N GLU A 549 -36.63 -32.05 40.21
CA GLU A 549 -37.79 -31.19 40.00
C GLU A 549 -37.36 -29.75 40.35
N SER A 550 -37.26 -28.89 39.33
CA SER A 550 -37.05 -27.45 39.48
C SER A 550 -38.32 -26.68 39.16
#